data_AF-A0A7G1IJP7-F1
#
_entry.id   AF-A0A7G1IJP7-F1
#
_cell.length_a   1.000
_cell.length_b   1.000
_cell.length_c   1.000
_cell.angle_alpha   90.00
_cell.angle_beta   90.00
_cell.angle_gamma   90.00
#
_symmetry.space_group_name_H-M   'P 1'
#
loop_
_entity.id
_entity.type
_entity.pdbx_description
1 polymer ?
#
loop_
_entity_poly.entity_id
_entity_poly.type
_entity_poly.pdbx_seq_one_letter_code
_entity_poly.pdbx_strand_id
1 'polypeptide(L)'
;MFAGSFVPQSIIAEAREITIPLHVLLQWDDAANHRQVSLDLFDAFGSAEKTLVANMGGHTGVPPWAAKEAGRFFIRHLRPYVG
;
A
#
# COMPACT_ATOMS: atom_id res chain seq x y z
N MET A 1 -3.14 8.20 -8.07
CA MET A 1 -3.33 8.36 -6.61
C MET A 1 -4.80 8.12 -6.34
N PHE A 2 -5.14 7.07 -5.59
CA PHE A 2 -6.50 6.89 -5.07
C PHE A 2 -6.58 7.63 -3.74
N ALA A 3 -7.43 8.66 -3.67
CA ALA A 3 -7.76 9.36 -2.43
C ALA A 3 -8.98 8.66 -1.83
N GLY A 4 -8.76 8.12 -0.64
CA GLY A 4 -9.65 7.24 0.12
C GLY A 4 -11.12 7.57 0.20
N SER A 5 -11.95 6.53 0.02
CA SER A 5 -13.19 6.28 0.78
C SER A 5 -14.02 5.16 0.15
N PHE A 6 -13.84 4.92 -1.15
CA PHE A 6 -14.52 3.84 -1.87
C PHE A 6 -13.54 3.08 -2.75
N VAL A 7 -13.45 1.77 -2.53
CA VAL A 7 -12.77 0.84 -3.43
C VAL A 7 -13.88 0.08 -4.16
N PRO A 8 -14.23 0.46 -5.41
CA PRO A 8 -15.19 -0.27 -6.21
C PRO A 8 -14.78 -1.75 -6.33
N GLN A 9 -15.76 -2.64 -6.47
CA GLN A 9 -15.50 -4.06 -6.69
C GLN A 9 -14.64 -4.31 -7.95
N SER A 10 -14.73 -3.46 -8.97
CA SER A 10 -13.86 -3.52 -10.14
C SER A 10 -12.38 -3.31 -9.78
N ILE A 11 -12.08 -2.41 -8.85
CA ILE A 11 -10.70 -2.21 -8.36
C ILE A 11 -10.20 -3.45 -7.62
N ILE A 12 -11.04 -4.09 -6.81
CA ILE A 12 -10.69 -5.35 -6.14
C ILE A 12 -10.41 -6.46 -7.17
N ALA A 13 -11.19 -6.52 -8.25
CA ALA A 13 -10.95 -7.49 -9.33
C ALA A 13 -9.63 -7.20 -10.05
N GLU A 14 -9.38 -5.95 -10.42
CA GLU A 14 -8.15 -5.52 -11.09
C GLU A 14 -6.89 -5.66 -10.21
N ALA A 15 -7.02 -5.49 -8.89
CA ALA A 15 -5.92 -5.67 -7.96
C ALA A 15 -5.27 -7.06 -8.08
N ARG A 16 -6.05 -8.09 -8.45
CA ARG A 16 -5.56 -9.46 -8.66
C ARG A 16 -4.52 -9.55 -9.77
N GLU A 17 -4.56 -8.64 -10.75
CA GLU A 17 -3.60 -8.59 -11.86
C GLU A 17 -2.30 -7.86 -11.49
N ILE A 18 -2.26 -7.17 -10.34
CA ILE A 18 -1.05 -6.49 -9.87
C ILE A 18 -0.12 -7.51 -9.21
N THR A 19 0.87 -7.95 -9.98
CA THR A 19 1.83 -9.00 -9.60
C THR A 19 3.23 -8.47 -9.24
N ILE A 20 3.48 -7.17 -9.42
CA ILE A 20 4.75 -6.52 -9.04
C ILE A 20 4.93 -6.49 -7.51
N PRO A 21 6.16 -6.34 -6.99
CA PRO A 21 6.38 -6.20 -5.55
C PRO A 21 5.63 -4.99 -4.96
N LEU A 22 5.06 -5.13 -3.77
CA LEU A 22 4.25 -4.10 -3.11
C LEU A 22 4.72 -3.80 -1.68
N HIS A 23 4.74 -2.50 -1.35
CA HIS A 23 4.91 -1.99 0.00
C HIS A 23 3.75 -1.05 0.33
N VAL A 24 2.81 -1.50 1.16
CA VAL A 24 1.58 -0.79 1.48
C VAL A 24 1.69 -0.17 2.86
N LEU A 25 1.43 1.15 2.95
CA LEU A 25 1.33 1.85 4.22
C LEU A 25 -0.15 2.00 4.60
N LEU A 26 -0.50 1.58 5.80
CA LEU A 26 -1.85 1.69 6.36
C LEU A 26 -1.81 2.56 7.62
N GLN A 27 -2.68 3.57 7.69
CA GLN A 27 -2.94 4.32 8.91
C GLN A 27 -4.11 3.66 9.65
N TRP A 28 -3.87 3.21 10.88
CA TRP A 28 -4.78 2.36 11.63
C TRP A 28 -6.05 3.10 11.99
N ASP A 29 -5.95 4.37 12.37
CA ASP A 29 -7.07 5.20 12.86
C ASP A 29 -7.58 6.16 11.79
N ASP A 30 -7.32 5.87 10.51
CA ASP A 30 -7.77 6.70 9.40
C ASP A 30 -9.30 6.66 9.27
N ALA A 31 -9.95 7.77 9.61
CA ALA A 31 -11.39 7.92 9.46
C ALA A 31 -11.83 8.11 8.00
N ALA A 32 -10.93 8.54 7.10
CA ALA A 32 -11.21 8.71 5.67
C ALA A 32 -11.07 7.40 4.89
N ASN A 33 -10.28 6.44 5.40
CA ASN A 33 -10.13 5.11 4.82
C ASN A 33 -10.52 4.02 5.80
N HIS A 34 -11.66 3.38 5.55
CA HIS A 34 -12.06 2.21 6.33
C HIS A 34 -10.97 1.14 6.28
N ARG A 35 -10.38 0.86 7.45
CA ARG A 35 -9.31 -0.12 7.63
C ARG A 35 -9.59 -1.45 6.94
N GLN A 36 -10.79 -1.99 7.12
CA GLN A 36 -11.15 -3.28 6.56
C GLN A 36 -11.10 -3.27 5.03
N VAL A 37 -11.56 -2.20 4.39
CA VAL A 37 -11.53 -2.07 2.92
C VAL A 37 -10.08 -2.04 2.40
N SER A 38 -9.18 -1.36 3.13
CA SER A 38 -7.75 -1.35 2.81
C SER A 38 -7.10 -2.73 2.97
N LEU A 39 -7.52 -3.50 3.98
CA LEU A 39 -7.06 -4.88 4.18
C LEU A 39 -7.59 -5.82 3.10
N ASP A 40 -8.88 -5.71 2.74
CA ASP A 40 -9.49 -6.50 1.67
C ASP A 40 -8.81 -6.23 0.32
N LEU A 41 -8.47 -4.97 0.04
CA LEU A 41 -7.69 -4.59 -1.14
C LEU A 41 -6.27 -5.17 -1.10
N PHE A 42 -5.61 -5.13 0.07
CA PHE A 42 -4.28 -5.73 0.23
C PHE A 42 -4.30 -7.23 -0.05
N ASP A 43 -5.31 -7.94 0.46
CA ASP A 43 -5.51 -9.38 0.22
C ASP A 43 -5.73 -9.68 -1.26
N ALA A 44 -6.48 -8.83 -1.95
CA ALA A 44 -6.79 -9.00 -3.37
C ALA A 44 -5.58 -8.90 -4.30
N PHE A 45 -4.51 -8.18 -3.92
CA PHE A 45 -3.33 -8.07 -4.77
C PHE A 45 -2.71 -9.43 -5.11
N GLY A 46 -2.48 -9.69 -6.40
CA GLY A 46 -1.86 -10.92 -6.90
C GLY A 46 -0.35 -11.02 -6.69
N SER A 47 0.27 -10.01 -6.09
CA SER A 47 1.70 -9.97 -5.82
C SER A 47 2.12 -11.07 -4.84
N ALA A 48 3.11 -11.87 -5.25
CA ALA A 48 3.77 -12.85 -4.39
C ALA A 48 4.73 -12.19 -3.38
N GLU A 49 5.12 -10.94 -3.61
CA GLU A 49 5.98 -10.16 -2.73
C GLU A 49 5.25 -8.88 -2.31
N LYS A 50 4.40 -9.00 -1.28
CA LYS A 50 3.67 -7.87 -0.70
C LYS A 50 3.89 -7.75 0.81
N THR A 51 4.10 -6.53 1.29
CA THR A 51 4.22 -6.19 2.71
C THR A 51 3.27 -5.05 3.06
N LEU A 52 2.55 -5.17 4.17
CA LEU A 52 1.73 -4.10 4.74
C LEU A 52 2.36 -3.62 6.05
N VAL A 53 2.52 -2.30 6.20
CA VAL A 53 3.00 -1.65 7.41
C VAL A 53 1.89 -0.77 7.97
N ALA A 54 1.34 -1.17 9.11
CA ALA A 54 0.31 -0.43 9.83
C ALA A 54 0.94 0.49 10.88
N ASN A 55 0.48 1.75 10.93
CA ASN A 55 0.90 2.73 11.93
C ASN A 55 -0.34 3.31 12.61
N MET A 56 -0.24 3.58 13.91
CA MET A 56 -1.27 4.33 14.64
C MET A 56 -1.35 5.78 14.12
N GLY A 57 -2.54 6.38 14.18
CA GLY A 57 -2.79 7.73 13.68
C GLY A 57 -3.80 7.77 12.54
N GLY A 58 -4.33 8.97 12.28
CA GLY A 58 -5.30 9.23 11.21
C GLY A 58 -4.67 9.35 9.82
N HIS A 59 -5.42 9.84 8.84
CA HIS A 59 -5.02 9.91 7.43
C HIS A 59 -3.62 10.50 7.17
N THR A 60 -3.25 11.54 7.93
CA THR A 60 -1.96 12.24 7.82
C THR A 60 -0.94 11.81 8.89
N GLY A 61 -1.24 10.74 9.64
CA GLY A 61 -0.48 10.23 10.77
C GLY A 61 0.75 9.40 10.42
N VAL A 62 1.15 9.36 9.14
CA VAL A 62 2.32 8.57 8.70
C VAL A 62 3.55 9.04 9.48
N PRO A 63 4.21 8.16 10.27
CA PRO A 63 5.31 8.60 11.09
C PRO A 63 6.52 8.97 10.23
N PRO A 64 7.36 9.93 10.65
CA PRO A 64 8.47 10.44 9.84
C PRO A 64 9.46 9.37 9.37
N TRP A 65 9.63 8.31 10.17
CA TRP A 65 10.54 7.21 9.85
C TRP A 65 9.99 6.26 8.78
N ALA A 66 8.67 6.21 8.54
CA ALA A 66 8.08 5.31 7.54
C ALA A 66 8.57 5.62 6.12
N ALA A 67 8.86 6.89 5.82
CA ALA A 67 9.44 7.30 4.55
C ALA A 67 10.81 6.65 4.29
N LYS A 68 11.65 6.56 5.32
CA LYS A 68 12.97 5.91 5.22
C LYS A 68 12.84 4.40 4.97
N GLU A 69 11.90 3.75 5.64
CA GLU A 69 11.64 2.32 5.44
C GLU A 69 11.08 2.01 4.05
N ALA A 70 10.14 2.84 3.55
CA ALA A 70 9.68 2.77 2.17
C ALA A 70 10.82 3.02 1.16
N GLY A 71 11.75 3.93 1.48
CA GLY A 71 12.95 4.16 0.67
C GLY A 71 13.82 2.90 0.51
N ARG A 72 13.97 2.10 1.58
CA ARG A 72 14.69 0.82 1.49
C ARG A 72 14.00 -0.18 0.56
N PHE A 73 12.67 -0.17 0.49
CA PHE A 73 11.93 -1.01 -0.46
C PHE A 73 12.27 -0.62 -1.90
N PHE A 74 12.26 0.67 -2.24
CA PHE A 74 12.63 1.11 -3.59
C PHE A 74 14.07 0.75 -3.96
N ILE A 75 15.03 0.95 -3.05
CA ILE A 75 16.44 0.61 -3.30
C ILE A 75 16.63 -0.88 -3.63
N ARG A 76 15.85 -1.78 -3.01
CA ARG A 76 15.94 -3.22 -3.29
C ARG A 76 15.40 -3.62 -4.67
N HIS A 77 14.42 -2.88 -5.19
CA HIS A 77 13.63 -3.29 -6.36
C HIS A 77 13.91 -2.49 -7.62
N LEU A 78 14.29 -1.21 -7.48
CA LEU A 78 14.63 -0.35 -8.60
C LEU A 78 16.13 -0.49 -8.86
N ARG A 79 16.48 -1.17 -9.96
CA ARG A 79 17.85 -1.13 -10.49
C ARG A 79 17.98 0.05 -11.44
N PRO A 80 19.16 0.71 -11.51
CA PRO A 80 19.43 1.67 -12.57
C PRO A 80 19.21 0.98 -13.92
N TYR A 81 18.48 1.65 -14.82
CA TYR A 81 18.49 1.25 -16.22
C TYR A 81 19.89 1.54 -16.77
N VAL A 82 20.63 0.50 -17.12
CA VAL A 82 21.92 0.62 -17.80
C VAL A 82 21.63 0.33 -19.27
N GLY A 83 21.46 1.41 -20.04
CA GLY A 83 21.36 1.39 -21.50
C GLY A 83 22.70 1.69 -22.15
#